data_AF-A0A0N4Z297-F1
#
_entry.id   AF-A0A0N4Z297-F1
#
_cell.length_a   1.000
_cell.length_b   1.000
_cell.length_c   1.000
_cell.angle_alpha   90.00
_cell.angle_beta   90.00
_cell.angle_gamma   90.00
#
_symmetry.space_group_name_H-M   'P 1'
#
loop_
_entity.id
_entity.type
_entity.pdbx_description
1 polymer ?
#
loop_
_entity_poly.entity_id
_entity_poly.type
_entity_poly.pdbx_seq_one_letter_code
_entity_poly.pdbx_strand_id
1 'polypeptide(L)'
;MDVSAFFHTPGQPLECLSLAVELRKEIISNTNNEVVYKVGLKIGGGIDQDPNLSPFKYPDNGIYITSIDPQVAQKSGLRKHDKILQVNGHDFTMITHEKAVKYIKKYPVLNILVARNNIPPVASQTKI
;
A
#
# COMPACT_ATOMS: atom_id res chain seq x y z
N MET A 1 11.40 -4.63 16.53
CA MET A 1 10.51 -3.78 15.72
C MET A 1 9.11 -4.03 16.23
N ASP A 2 8.39 -2.98 16.64
CA ASP A 2 6.99 -3.12 17.02
C ASP A 2 6.18 -3.49 15.77
N VAL A 3 5.48 -4.62 15.84
CA VAL A 3 4.74 -5.25 14.74
C VAL A 3 3.23 -5.26 15.01
N SER A 4 2.79 -4.62 16.10
CA SER A 4 1.39 -4.60 16.57
C SER A 4 0.39 -4.17 15.50
N ALA A 5 0.72 -3.20 14.64
CA ALA A 5 -0.17 -2.71 13.59
C ALA A 5 -0.55 -3.76 12.51
N PHE A 6 0.10 -4.93 12.51
CA PHE A 6 -0.11 -5.97 11.52
C PHE A 6 -0.70 -7.27 12.08
N PHE A 7 -0.76 -7.43 13.39
CA PHE A 7 -1.40 -8.59 14.01
C PHE A 7 -2.88 -8.27 14.28
N HIS A 8 -3.77 -9.11 13.75
CA HIS A 8 -5.19 -9.08 14.08
C HIS A 8 -5.68 -10.48 14.43
N THR A 9 -6.62 -10.56 15.36
CA THR A 9 -7.31 -11.82 15.66
C THR A 9 -8.45 -11.99 14.65
N PRO A 10 -8.54 -13.13 13.93
CA PRO A 10 -9.68 -13.39 13.05
C PRO A 10 -11.00 -13.24 13.81
N GLY A 11 -11.96 -12.52 13.22
CA GLY A 11 -13.25 -12.23 13.86
C GLY A 11 -13.26 -11.01 14.78
N GLN A 12 -12.11 -10.34 14.99
CA GLN A 12 -12.04 -9.01 15.61
C GLN A 12 -11.83 -7.93 14.54
N PRO A 13 -12.33 -6.69 14.76
CA PRO A 13 -12.01 -5.55 13.90
C PRO A 13 -10.50 -5.30 13.83
N LEU A 14 -10.00 -4.95 12.65
CA LEU A 14 -8.63 -4.46 12.48
C LEU A 14 -8.54 -3.03 13.03
N GLU A 15 -7.85 -2.84 14.15
CA GLU A 15 -7.55 -1.51 14.68
C GLU A 15 -6.16 -1.06 14.26
N CYS A 16 -6.09 -0.12 13.32
CA CYS A 16 -4.84 0.54 12.95
C CYS A 16 -5.10 1.99 12.52
N LEU A 17 -4.09 2.85 12.66
CA LEU A 17 -4.15 4.19 12.09
C LEU A 17 -3.90 4.09 10.58
N SER A 18 -4.91 4.45 9.79
CA SER A 18 -4.80 4.51 8.33
C SER A 18 -4.48 5.92 7.86
N LEU A 19 -3.52 6.04 6.93
CA LEU A 19 -3.26 7.27 6.18
C LEU A 19 -3.93 7.21 4.82
N ALA A 20 -4.72 8.23 4.50
CA ALA A 20 -5.28 8.43 3.17
C ALA A 20 -4.30 9.20 2.29
N VAL A 21 -3.97 8.63 1.14
CA VAL A 21 -3.01 9.21 0.18
C VAL A 21 -3.56 9.13 -1.23
N GLU A 22 -3.55 10.25 -1.95
CA GLU A 22 -3.82 10.27 -3.39
C GLU A 22 -2.50 10.17 -4.17
N LEU A 23 -2.37 9.15 -5.00
CA LEU A 23 -1.27 8.96 -5.93
C LEU A 23 -1.74 9.24 -7.35
N ARG A 24 -1.24 10.32 -7.95
CA ARG A 24 -1.39 10.62 -9.38
C ARG A 24 -0.20 10.06 -10.14
N LYS A 25 -0.44 9.15 -11.08
CA LYS A 25 0.63 8.58 -11.88
C LYS A 25 1.10 9.56 -12.94
N GLU A 26 2.38 9.48 -13.27
CA GLU A 26 2.97 10.24 -14.36
C GLU A 26 2.59 9.59 -15.70
N ILE A 27 2.22 10.41 -16.68
CA ILE A 27 1.92 9.96 -18.05
C ILE A 27 3.22 9.91 -18.84
N ILE A 28 3.50 8.77 -19.45
CA ILE A 28 4.61 8.54 -20.36
C ILE A 28 4.05 8.14 -21.72
N SER A 29 4.53 8.77 -22.79
CA SER A 29 4.30 8.30 -24.16
C SER A 29 5.34 7.24 -24.51
N ASN A 30 4.91 6.04 -24.88
CA ASN A 30 5.83 5.03 -25.42
C ASN A 30 6.22 5.34 -26.89
N THR A 31 7.09 4.53 -27.47
CA THR A 31 7.56 4.67 -28.88
C THR A 31 6.43 4.58 -29.91
N ASN A 32 5.27 4.04 -29.53
CA ASN A 32 4.10 3.87 -30.39
C ASN A 32 3.05 4.97 -30.15
N ASN A 33 3.41 6.05 -29.45
CA ASN A 33 2.50 7.13 -29.02
C ASN A 33 1.35 6.68 -28.11
N GLU A 34 1.45 5.51 -27.48
CA GLU A 34 0.47 5.07 -26.50
C GLU A 34 0.76 5.71 -25.14
N VAL A 35 -0.32 6.09 -24.46
CA VAL A 35 -0.29 6.64 -23.10
C VAL A 35 -0.07 5.50 -22.10
N VAL A 36 1.10 5.47 -21.47
CA VAL A 36 1.46 4.52 -20.40
C VAL A 36 1.61 5.28 -19.09
N TYR A 37 1.08 4.74 -18.01
CA TYR A 37 1.22 5.36 -16.69
C TYR A 37 2.41 4.79 -15.92
N LYS A 38 3.33 5.66 -15.49
CA LYS A 38 4.37 5.30 -14.53
C LYS A 38 3.77 5.26 -13.13
N VAL A 39 3.65 4.05 -12.58
CA VAL A 39 3.06 3.81 -11.25
C VAL A 39 3.91 4.42 -10.13
N GLY A 40 5.24 4.40 -10.26
CA GLY A 40 6.15 5.01 -9.28
C GLY A 40 6.28 4.24 -7.97
N LEU A 41 5.75 3.02 -7.85
CA LEU A 41 5.95 2.14 -6.70
C LEU A 41 6.02 0.67 -7.12
N LYS A 42 6.62 -0.16 -6.27
CA LYS A 42 6.55 -1.63 -6.36
C LYS A 42 5.83 -2.17 -5.14
N ILE A 43 5.08 -3.25 -5.33
CA ILE A 43 4.40 -3.98 -4.27
C ILE A 43 4.96 -5.39 -4.10
N GLY A 44 4.72 -5.99 -2.94
CA GLY A 44 5.00 -7.40 -2.62
C GLY A 44 3.94 -7.94 -1.66
N GLY A 45 3.96 -9.26 -1.45
CA GLY A 45 2.92 -9.95 -0.67
C GLY A 45 1.65 -10.23 -1.49
N GLY A 46 0.57 -10.57 -0.82
CA GLY A 46 -0.66 -11.11 -1.40
C GLY A 46 -0.93 -12.53 -0.89
N ILE A 47 -2.21 -12.91 -0.81
CA ILE A 47 -2.64 -14.21 -0.22
C ILE A 47 -2.18 -15.44 -1.02
N ASP A 48 -1.68 -15.23 -2.23
CA ASP A 48 -1.13 -16.21 -3.17
C ASP A 48 0.41 -16.26 -3.14
N GLN A 49 1.06 -15.57 -2.20
CA GLN A 49 2.52 -15.53 -2.06
C GLN A 49 2.93 -16.04 -0.67
N ASP A 50 4.09 -16.69 -0.58
CA ASP A 50 4.68 -17.05 0.71
C ASP A 50 5.44 -15.83 1.29
N PRO A 51 5.01 -15.27 2.44
CA PRO A 51 5.63 -14.10 3.04
C PRO A 51 7.07 -14.37 3.49
N ASN A 52 7.44 -15.63 3.76
CA ASN A 52 8.80 -16.02 4.15
C ASN A 52 9.81 -15.90 3.01
N LEU A 53 9.33 -15.92 1.76
CA LEU A 53 10.16 -15.71 0.58
C LEU A 53 10.42 -14.23 0.30
N SER A 54 9.70 -13.31 0.97
CA SER A 54 9.97 -11.89 0.88
C SER A 54 11.30 -11.54 1.56
N PRO A 55 12.21 -10.78 0.91
CA PRO A 55 13.45 -10.34 1.54
C PRO A 55 13.22 -9.42 2.75
N PHE A 56 12.00 -8.88 2.89
CA PHE A 56 11.61 -7.99 3.99
C PHE A 56 10.87 -8.69 5.12
N LYS A 57 10.52 -9.99 4.97
CA LYS A 57 9.83 -10.81 5.99
C LYS A 57 8.63 -10.11 6.62
N TYR A 58 7.61 -9.86 5.81
CA TYR A 58 6.37 -9.24 6.29
C TYR A 58 5.63 -10.17 7.26
N PRO A 59 4.90 -9.61 8.24
CA PRO A 59 4.26 -10.39 9.30
C PRO A 59 3.02 -11.16 8.84
N ASP A 60 2.48 -10.84 7.67
CA ASP A 60 1.29 -11.47 7.11
C ASP A 60 1.30 -11.45 5.57
N ASN A 61 0.22 -11.95 4.97
CA ASN A 61 0.02 -12.05 3.52
C ASN A 61 -0.56 -10.77 2.88
N GLY A 62 -0.50 -9.63 3.57
CA GLY A 62 -0.99 -8.35 3.04
C GLY A 62 -0.19 -7.85 1.84
N ILE A 63 -0.68 -6.77 1.22
CA ILE A 63 0.05 -6.07 0.15
C ILE A 63 0.91 -4.96 0.76
N TYR A 64 2.21 -4.99 0.49
CA TYR A 64 3.17 -4.04 1.04
C TYR A 64 3.92 -3.30 -0.06
N ILE A 65 4.22 -2.02 0.17
CA ILE A 65 5.09 -1.25 -0.70
C ILE A 65 6.55 -1.68 -0.48
N THR A 66 7.17 -2.26 -1.50
CA THR A 66 8.56 -2.76 -1.45
C THR A 66 9.57 -1.73 -1.97
N SER A 67 9.14 -0.80 -2.81
CA SER A 67 9.97 0.28 -3.34
C SER A 67 9.10 1.48 -3.76
N ILE A 68 9.68 2.68 -3.65
CA ILE A 68 9.07 3.96 -3.99
C ILE A 68 10.01 4.70 -4.96
N ASP A 69 9.46 5.21 -6.05
CA ASP A 69 10.12 6.17 -6.92
C ASP A 69 10.06 7.57 -6.27
N PRO A 70 11.21 8.25 -6.10
CA PRO A 70 11.27 9.56 -5.45
C PRO A 70 10.47 10.67 -6.15
N GLN A 71 10.23 10.55 -7.45
CA GLN A 71 9.65 11.62 -8.25
C GLN A 71 8.11 11.61 -8.23
N VAL A 72 7.51 10.43 -8.11
CA VAL A 72 6.05 10.25 -8.21
C VAL A 72 5.45 9.86 -6.85
N ALA A 73 5.75 8.65 -6.36
CA ALA A 73 5.07 8.12 -5.19
C ALA A 73 5.59 8.73 -3.88
N GLN A 74 6.87 9.10 -3.78
CA GLN A 74 7.39 9.74 -2.56
C GLN A 74 6.73 11.10 -2.29
N LYS A 75 6.43 11.88 -3.33
CA LYS A 75 5.76 13.18 -3.20
C LYS A 75 4.32 13.08 -2.69
N SER A 76 3.66 11.94 -2.92
CA SER A 76 2.31 11.67 -2.39
C SER A 76 2.30 11.37 -0.88
N GLY A 77 3.47 11.09 -0.29
CA GLY A 77 3.59 10.75 1.14
C GLY A 77 3.55 9.25 1.43
N LEU A 78 3.44 8.39 0.40
CA LEU A 78 3.67 6.94 0.51
C LEU A 78 5.13 6.63 0.87
N ARG A 79 5.33 5.57 1.64
CA ARG A 79 6.66 5.12 2.07
C ARG A 79 6.83 3.63 1.81
N LYS A 80 8.09 3.23 1.68
CA LYS A 80 8.46 1.81 1.74
C LYS A 80 7.97 1.22 3.07
N HIS A 81 7.46 -0.01 3.02
CA HIS A 81 6.87 -0.76 4.14
C HIS A 81 5.49 -0.29 4.59
N ASP A 82 4.85 0.65 3.90
CA ASP A 82 3.41 0.86 4.05
C ASP A 82 2.65 -0.40 3.62
N LYS A 83 1.69 -0.84 4.44
CA LYS A 83 0.72 -1.89 4.09
C LYS A 83 -0.49 -1.25 3.45
N ILE A 84 -0.84 -1.68 2.25
CA ILE A 84 -2.01 -1.19 1.51
C ILE A 84 -3.25 -1.90 2.04
N LEU A 85 -4.20 -1.13 2.57
CA LEU A 85 -5.48 -1.63 3.08
C LEU A 85 -6.57 -1.51 2.02
N GLN A 86 -6.56 -0.42 1.25
CA GLN A 86 -7.59 -0.13 0.27
C GLN A 86 -7.03 0.68 -0.90
N VAL A 87 -7.55 0.49 -2.10
CA VAL A 87 -7.28 1.35 -3.27
C VAL A 87 -8.58 1.64 -4.00
N ASN A 88 -8.92 2.93 -4.17
CA ASN A 88 -10.15 3.38 -4.84
C ASN A 88 -11.42 2.72 -4.29
N GLY A 89 -11.50 2.54 -2.97
CA GLY A 89 -12.63 1.87 -2.31
C GLY A 89 -12.61 0.33 -2.40
N HIS A 90 -11.68 -0.27 -3.14
CA HIS A 90 -11.52 -1.72 -3.19
C HIS A 90 -10.62 -2.20 -2.05
N ASP A 91 -11.06 -3.23 -1.33
CA ASP A 91 -10.31 -3.86 -0.26
C ASP A 91 -9.05 -4.57 -0.81
N PHE A 92 -7.93 -4.35 -0.14
CA PHE A 92 -6.62 -4.93 -0.47
C PHE A 92 -6.08 -5.82 0.67
N THR A 93 -6.87 -6.03 1.73
CA THR A 93 -6.42 -6.81 2.90
C THR A 93 -6.30 -8.31 2.62
N MET A 94 -7.14 -8.86 1.73
CA MET A 94 -7.20 -10.28 1.36
C MET A 94 -7.14 -10.49 -0.16
N ILE A 95 -6.35 -9.69 -0.86
CA ILE A 95 -6.23 -9.75 -2.33
C ILE A 95 -5.00 -10.57 -2.76
N THR A 96 -5.08 -11.21 -3.94
CA THR A 96 -3.91 -11.82 -4.56
C THR A 96 -2.98 -10.75 -5.12
N HIS A 97 -1.68 -11.05 -5.14
CA HIS A 97 -0.64 -10.23 -5.74
C HIS A 97 -0.98 -9.86 -7.18
N GLU A 98 -1.36 -10.86 -7.98
CA GLU A 98 -1.68 -10.66 -9.38
C GLU A 98 -2.84 -9.66 -9.57
N LYS A 99 -3.90 -9.79 -8.77
CA LYS A 99 -5.04 -8.86 -8.81
C LYS A 99 -4.65 -7.46 -8.36
N ALA A 100 -3.86 -7.34 -7.30
CA ALA A 100 -3.36 -6.05 -6.81
C ALA A 100 -2.54 -5.33 -7.90
N VAL A 101 -1.63 -6.04 -8.58
CA VAL A 101 -0.83 -5.49 -9.68
C VAL A 101 -1.71 -5.01 -10.84
N LYS A 102 -2.66 -5.84 -11.29
CA LYS A 102 -3.58 -5.48 -12.37
C LYS A 102 -4.41 -4.23 -12.02
N TYR A 103 -4.95 -4.19 -10.80
CA TYR A 103 -5.77 -3.08 -10.33
C TYR A 103 -4.95 -1.79 -10.23
N ILE A 104 -3.78 -1.84 -9.57
CA ILE A 104 -2.90 -0.68 -9.43
C ILE A 104 -2.50 -0.15 -10.80
N LYS A 105 -2.20 -1.00 -11.79
CA LYS A 105 -1.83 -0.56 -13.15
C LYS A 105 -2.96 0.12 -13.91
N LYS A 106 -4.22 -0.31 -13.73
CA LYS A 106 -5.39 0.11 -14.52
C LYS A 106 -5.75 1.60 -14.40
N TYR A 107 -5.66 2.18 -13.20
CA TYR A 107 -6.21 3.52 -12.94
C TYR A 107 -5.14 4.62 -12.96
N PRO A 108 -5.39 5.81 -13.53
CA PRO A 108 -4.42 6.91 -13.56
C PRO A 108 -4.19 7.55 -12.18
N VAL A 109 -5.23 7.57 -11.34
CA VAL A 109 -5.20 8.10 -9.99
C VAL A 109 -5.62 6.99 -9.02
N LEU A 110 -4.92 6.89 -7.90
CA LEU A 110 -5.14 5.90 -6.85
C LEU A 110 -5.36 6.61 -5.51
N ASN A 111 -6.55 6.46 -4.94
CA ASN A 111 -6.86 6.85 -3.57
C ASN A 111 -6.56 5.66 -2.66
N ILE A 112 -5.46 5.72 -1.93
CA ILE A 112 -4.88 4.59 -1.20
C ILE A 112 -5.04 4.83 0.31
N LEU A 113 -5.56 3.83 1.02
CA LEU A 113 -5.46 3.76 2.47
C LEU A 113 -4.29 2.84 2.84
N VAL A 114 -3.36 3.36 3.66
CA VAL A 114 -2.21 2.58 4.13
C VAL A 114 -2.10 2.55 5.65
N ALA A 115 -1.67 1.42 6.19
CA ALA A 115 -1.14 1.31 7.55
C ALA A 115 0.39 1.42 7.52
N ARG A 116 0.97 2.11 8.50
CA ARG A 116 2.41 2.34 8.60
C ARG A 116 2.90 2.09 10.02
N ASN A 117 3.94 1.27 10.15
CA ASN A 117 4.60 1.08 11.44
C ASN A 117 5.31 2.35 11.89
N ASN A 118 5.24 2.62 13.20
CA ASN A 118 5.86 3.77 13.87
C ASN A 118 5.22 5.14 13.58
N ILE A 119 3.94 5.20 13.20
CA ILE A 119 3.18 6.43 13.47
C ILE A 119 2.79 6.36 14.94
N PRO A 120 3.25 7.29 15.82
CA PRO A 120 2.78 7.31 17.19
C PRO A 120 1.25 7.38 17.17
N PRO A 121 0.54 6.63 18.03
CA PRO A 121 -0.91 6.77 18.17
C PRO A 121 -1.20 8.25 18.29
N VAL A 122 -2.20 8.73 17.52
CA VAL A 122 -2.61 10.14 17.53
C VAL A 122 -2.67 10.55 18.99
N ALA A 123 -1.73 11.42 19.41
CA ALA A 123 -1.67 11.87 20.79
C ALA A 123 -3.08 12.28 21.15
N SER A 124 -3.62 11.64 22.18
CA SER A 124 -4.98 11.76 22.67
C SER A 124 -5.38 13.22 22.52
N GLN A 125 -6.17 13.54 21.50
CA GLN A 125 -6.78 14.87 21.43
C GLN A 125 -7.66 14.90 22.65
N THR A 126 -7.18 15.62 23.66
CA THR A 126 -7.91 15.90 24.88
C THR A 126 -9.28 16.37 24.44
N LYS A 127 -10.31 15.58 24.77
CA LYS A 127 -11.70 16.03 24.67
C LYS A 127 -11.75 17.39 25.36
N ILE A 128 -12.16 18.42 24.61
CA ILE A 128 -12.63 19.68 25.19
C ILE A 128 -13.95 19.36 25.92
#